data_AF-A0A2D6AKK3-F1
#
_entry.id   AF-A0A2D6AKK3-F1
#
_cell.length_a   1.000
_cell.length_b   1.000
_cell.length_c   1.000
_cell.angle_alpha   90.00
_cell.angle_beta   90.00
_cell.angle_gamma   90.00
#
_symmetry.space_group_name_H-M   'P 1'
#
loop_
_entity.id
_entity.type
_entity.pdbx_description
1 polymer ?
#
loop_
_entity_poly.entity_id
_entity_poly.type
_entity_poly.pdbx_seq_one_letter_code
_entity_poly.pdbx_strand_id
1 'polypeptide(L)'
;MTEEQTVENTQSAQAATPEVDEGTKTLAAILAEFPQSPTEIRIEQWKQSHGEVYCSGFSEEELVVWRPINRREFVQLQETVQGAGVSTLELEEEVVSKCLLWTSPKARTALEHKAGSLTTLNEQIMQNSNFINPQMASALVVKL
;
A
#
# COMPACT_ATOMS: atom_id res chain seq x y z
N MET A 1 -45.59 -53.07 20.62
CA MET A 1 -45.91 -51.64 20.54
C MET A 1 -44.73 -50.98 19.89
N THR A 2 -45.01 -50.52 18.68
CA THR A 2 -44.18 -49.75 17.75
C THR A 2 -43.73 -48.45 18.40
N GLU A 3 -42.49 -48.02 18.13
CA GLU A 3 -42.16 -46.61 17.84
C GLU A 3 -40.71 -46.55 17.34
N GLU A 4 -40.59 -46.45 16.01
CA GLU A 4 -39.49 -45.81 15.31
C GLU A 4 -39.34 -44.36 15.79
N GLN A 5 -38.11 -43.91 16.02
CA GLN A 5 -37.78 -42.50 15.78
C GLN A 5 -36.46 -42.41 15.01
N THR A 6 -36.63 -41.93 13.78
CA THR A 6 -35.65 -41.66 12.74
C THR A 6 -35.45 -40.14 12.71
N VAL A 7 -34.20 -39.72 12.49
CA VAL A 7 -33.70 -38.39 12.03
C VAL A 7 -34.06 -37.13 12.84
N GLU A 8 -33.04 -36.39 13.27
CA GLU A 8 -32.67 -35.14 12.57
C GLU A 8 -31.26 -34.68 12.98
N ASN A 9 -30.31 -34.97 12.09
CA ASN A 9 -29.00 -34.34 12.03
C ASN A 9 -29.18 -32.99 11.34
N THR A 10 -29.33 -31.91 12.11
CA THR A 10 -29.29 -30.55 11.57
C THR A 10 -27.91 -29.97 11.81
N GLN A 11 -27.08 -30.14 10.80
CA GLN A 11 -25.82 -29.48 10.58
C GLN A 11 -26.11 -27.99 10.33
N SER A 12 -26.01 -27.17 11.38
CA SER A 12 -26.02 -25.71 11.24
C SER A 12 -24.69 -25.27 10.63
N ALA A 13 -24.69 -25.06 9.32
CA ALA A 13 -23.63 -24.37 8.62
C ALA A 13 -23.51 -22.93 9.18
N GLN A 14 -22.59 -22.74 10.12
CA GLN A 14 -22.13 -21.40 10.47
C GLN A 14 -21.24 -20.93 9.33
N ALA A 15 -21.81 -20.03 8.53
CA ALA A 15 -21.08 -19.21 7.59
C ALA A 15 -19.91 -18.57 8.34
N ALA A 16 -18.69 -18.86 7.89
CA ALA A 16 -17.48 -18.20 8.33
C ALA A 16 -17.57 -16.73 7.88
N THR A 17 -18.16 -15.90 8.75
CA THR A 17 -17.89 -14.46 8.75
C THR A 17 -16.38 -14.32 8.96
N PRO A 18 -15.65 -13.58 8.11
CA PRO A 18 -14.25 -13.32 8.39
C PRO A 18 -14.20 -12.54 9.71
N GLU A 19 -13.61 -13.15 10.73
CA GLU A 19 -13.23 -12.49 11.97
C GLU A 19 -12.25 -11.37 11.58
N VAL A 20 -12.76 -10.14 11.55
CA VAL A 20 -11.92 -8.96 11.39
C VAL A 20 -11.25 -8.74 12.73
N ASP A 21 -9.98 -9.09 12.78
CA ASP A 21 -9.03 -8.89 13.88
C ASP A 21 -9.22 -7.53 14.57
N GLU A 22 -9.51 -7.59 15.86
CA GLU A 22 -9.82 -6.50 16.78
C GLU A 22 -8.55 -5.71 17.10
N GLY A 23 -8.03 -4.99 16.10
CA GLY A 23 -6.79 -4.20 16.25
C GLY A 23 -6.30 -3.50 14.98
N THR A 24 -6.74 -3.93 13.80
CA THR A 24 -6.33 -3.32 12.54
C THR A 24 -7.21 -2.10 12.23
N LYS A 25 -6.84 -0.92 12.75
CA LYS A 25 -7.43 0.35 12.29
C LYS A 25 -7.36 0.38 10.76
N THR A 26 -8.50 0.58 10.10
CA THR A 26 -8.53 0.70 8.64
C THR A 26 -7.72 1.92 8.21
N LEU A 27 -7.17 1.93 7.00
CA LEU A 27 -6.45 3.10 6.47
C LEU A 27 -7.29 4.38 6.57
N ALA A 28 -8.60 4.28 6.31
CA ALA A 28 -9.52 5.40 6.45
C ALA A 28 -9.61 5.90 7.91
N ALA A 29 -9.64 5.00 8.90
CA ALA A 29 -9.67 5.36 10.30
C ALA A 29 -8.39 6.08 10.76
N ILE A 30 -7.21 5.61 10.29
CA ILE A 30 -5.92 6.27 10.57
C ILE A 30 -5.91 7.68 9.98
N LEU A 31 -6.34 7.82 8.72
CA LEU A 31 -6.30 9.10 8.03
C LEU A 31 -7.36 10.09 8.54
N ALA A 32 -8.49 9.62 9.07
CA ALA A 32 -9.53 10.49 9.62
C ALA A 32 -9.04 11.39 10.78
N GLU A 33 -7.95 11.03 11.44
CA GLU A 33 -7.31 11.82 12.50
C GLU A 33 -6.59 13.08 11.96
N PHE A 34 -6.38 13.17 10.64
CA PHE A 34 -5.60 14.23 9.99
C PHE A 34 -6.48 15.25 9.25
N PRO A 35 -6.09 16.55 9.26
CA PRO A 35 -6.78 17.56 8.50
C PRO A 35 -6.63 17.31 6.99
N GLN A 36 -7.73 17.50 6.25
CA GLN A 36 -7.77 17.32 4.79
C GLN A 36 -7.38 15.92 4.32
N SER A 37 -7.58 14.92 5.17
CA SER A 37 -7.38 13.52 4.80
C SER A 37 -8.33 13.09 3.69
N PRO A 38 -7.92 12.13 2.85
CA PRO A 38 -8.79 11.60 1.82
C PRO A 38 -9.96 10.86 2.46
N THR A 39 -11.14 11.01 1.86
CA THR A 39 -12.33 10.27 2.28
C THR A 39 -12.19 8.78 1.97
N GLU A 40 -12.97 7.95 2.64
CA GLU A 40 -13.01 6.51 2.36
C GLU A 40 -13.34 6.23 0.89
N ILE A 41 -14.28 6.97 0.31
CA ILE A 41 -14.63 6.90 -1.11
C ILE A 41 -13.41 7.19 -2.00
N ARG A 42 -12.57 8.17 -1.62
CA ARG A 42 -11.37 8.51 -2.39
C ARG A 42 -10.31 7.43 -2.30
N ILE A 43 -10.13 6.82 -1.12
CA ILE A 43 -9.20 5.71 -0.91
C ILE A 43 -9.64 4.50 -1.77
N GLU A 44 -10.94 4.21 -1.79
CA GLU A 44 -11.49 3.12 -2.59
C GLU A 44 -11.31 3.36 -4.09
N GLN A 45 -11.49 4.59 -4.57
CA GLN A 45 -11.18 4.96 -5.96
C GLN A 45 -9.72 4.70 -6.33
N TRP A 46 -8.78 5.00 -5.42
CA TRP A 46 -7.37 4.71 -5.65
C TRP A 46 -7.09 3.22 -5.70
N LYS A 47 -7.67 2.43 -4.80
CA LYS A 47 -7.55 0.97 -4.83
C LYS A 47 -8.09 0.38 -6.13
N GLN A 48 -9.23 0.88 -6.62
CA GLN A 48 -9.78 0.45 -7.90
C GLN A 48 -8.88 0.83 -9.09
N SER A 49 -8.22 1.98 -9.02
CA SER A 49 -7.40 2.51 -10.13
C SER A 49 -5.97 1.92 -10.15
N HIS A 50 -5.42 1.62 -8.99
CA HIS A 50 -4.00 1.27 -8.81
C HIS A 50 -3.77 -0.10 -8.16
N GLY A 51 -4.83 -0.74 -7.68
CA GLY A 51 -4.77 -1.97 -6.90
C GLY A 51 -4.41 -1.68 -5.45
N GLU A 52 -3.14 -1.84 -5.12
CA GLU A 52 -2.66 -1.71 -3.75
C GLU A 52 -2.37 -0.24 -3.41
N VAL A 53 -2.76 0.15 -2.20
CA VAL A 53 -2.53 1.50 -1.66
C VAL A 53 -1.95 1.33 -0.27
N TYR A 54 -0.86 2.05 -0.01
CA TYR A 54 -0.07 1.95 1.20
C TYR A 54 -0.07 3.28 1.94
N CYS A 55 0.24 3.21 3.24
CA CYS A 55 0.48 4.38 4.05
C CYS A 55 1.76 4.19 4.86
N SER A 56 2.61 5.20 4.84
CA SER A 56 3.85 5.26 5.60
C SER A 56 3.81 6.48 6.52
N GLY A 57 4.35 6.31 7.72
CA GLY A 57 4.60 7.41 8.66
C GLY A 57 6.10 7.60 8.88
N PHE A 58 6.58 8.82 8.75
CA PHE A 58 7.92 9.20 9.25
C PHE A 58 7.88 9.55 10.74
N SER A 59 6.71 9.96 11.23
CA SER A 59 6.36 10.18 12.63
C SER A 59 4.84 10.02 12.78
N GLU A 60 4.33 10.12 14.02
CA GLU A 60 2.89 10.08 14.30
C GLU A 60 2.08 11.16 13.56
N GLU A 61 2.73 12.25 13.12
CA GLU A 61 2.05 13.35 12.44
C GLU A 61 2.48 13.51 10.96
N GLU A 62 3.42 12.68 10.50
CA GLU A 62 4.01 12.75 9.17
C GLU A 62 3.57 11.53 8.34
N LEU A 63 2.30 11.51 7.94
CA LEU A 63 1.75 10.44 7.10
C LEU A 63 1.79 10.76 5.60
N VAL A 64 2.06 9.71 4.82
CA VAL A 64 2.06 9.70 3.37
C VAL A 64 1.24 8.52 2.87
N VAL A 65 0.38 8.75 1.88
CA VAL A 65 -0.36 7.72 1.15
C VAL A 65 0.18 7.63 -0.26
N TRP A 66 0.50 6.41 -0.68
CA TRP A 66 1.19 6.14 -1.94
C TRP A 66 0.77 4.79 -2.51
N ARG A 67 1.20 4.52 -3.74
CA ARG A 67 0.97 3.25 -4.45
C ARG A 67 2.27 2.71 -5.04
N PRO A 68 2.36 1.42 -5.38
CA PRO A 68 3.47 0.91 -6.17
C PRO A 68 3.55 1.63 -7.53
N ILE A 69 4.77 1.85 -8.01
CA ILE A 69 5.00 2.20 -9.41
C ILE A 69 4.71 0.98 -10.29
N ASN A 70 4.00 1.19 -11.41
CA ASN A 70 3.77 0.11 -12.36
C ASN A 70 4.90 0.01 -13.39
N ARG A 71 4.99 -1.15 -14.06
CA ARG A 71 6.07 -1.42 -15.02
C ARG A 71 6.15 -0.40 -16.17
N ARG A 72 5.01 0.06 -16.68
CA ARG A 72 4.95 1.01 -17.79
C ARG A 72 5.48 2.37 -17.38
N GLU A 73 5.07 2.87 -16.22
CA GLU A 73 5.56 4.14 -15.65
C GLU A 73 7.05 4.10 -15.39
N PHE A 74 7.54 2.99 -14.82
CA PHE A 74 8.96 2.83 -14.52
C PHE A 74 9.82 2.82 -15.80
N VAL A 75 9.39 2.12 -16.84
CA VAL A 75 10.09 2.13 -18.14
C VAL A 75 10.12 3.53 -18.74
N GLN A 76 8.98 4.25 -18.74
CA GLN A 76 8.92 5.63 -19.25
C GLN A 76 9.83 6.59 -18.47
N LEU A 77 9.93 6.42 -17.16
CA LEU A 77 10.88 7.18 -16.33
C LEU A 77 12.32 6.89 -16.72
N GLN A 78 12.69 5.62 -16.86
CA GLN A 78 14.06 5.24 -17.24
C GLN A 78 14.46 5.81 -18.60
N GLU A 79 13.56 5.77 -19.59
CA GLU A 79 13.81 6.36 -20.91
C GLU A 79 14.07 7.87 -20.84
N THR A 80 13.31 8.57 -20.00
CA THR A 80 13.46 10.02 -19.81
C THR A 80 14.78 10.36 -19.12
N VAL A 81 15.14 9.60 -18.07
CA VAL A 81 16.34 9.82 -17.25
C VAL A 81 17.62 9.44 -18.00
N GLN A 82 17.63 8.32 -18.73
CA GLN A 82 18.80 7.88 -19.52
C GLN A 82 19.13 8.85 -20.66
N GLY A 83 18.13 9.52 -21.24
CA GLY A 83 18.33 10.51 -22.29
C GLY A 83 18.84 11.87 -21.80
N ALA A 84 18.64 12.20 -20.52
CA ALA A 84 18.84 13.54 -19.99
C ALA A 84 20.03 13.69 -19.00
N GLY A 85 20.73 12.59 -18.66
CA GLY A 85 21.85 12.64 -17.71
C GLY A 85 21.41 12.98 -16.28
N VAL A 86 20.19 12.61 -15.93
CA VAL A 86 19.55 12.89 -14.64
C VAL A 86 20.22 12.06 -13.53
N SER A 87 20.43 12.69 -12.39
CA SER A 87 21.04 12.06 -11.21
C SER A 87 20.12 11.02 -10.57
N THR A 88 20.69 10.10 -9.79
CA THR A 88 19.91 9.10 -9.05
C THR A 88 18.87 9.75 -8.13
N LEU A 89 19.21 10.85 -7.46
CA LEU A 89 18.30 11.54 -6.54
C LEU A 89 17.09 12.13 -7.26
N GLU A 90 17.29 12.72 -8.44
CA GLU A 90 16.19 13.23 -9.27
C GLU A 90 15.28 12.09 -9.76
N LEU A 91 15.83 10.91 -10.05
CA LEU A 91 15.01 9.73 -10.37
C LEU A 91 14.15 9.29 -9.18
N GLU A 92 14.72 9.29 -7.96
CA GLU A 92 13.97 8.97 -6.73
C GLU A 92 12.80 9.94 -6.53
N GLU A 93 13.05 11.24 -6.71
CA GLU A 93 12.02 12.27 -6.64
C GLU A 93 10.90 12.05 -7.64
N GLU A 94 11.24 11.71 -8.89
CA GLU A 94 10.26 11.44 -9.94
C GLU A 94 9.41 10.18 -9.65
N VAL A 95 10.03 9.13 -9.11
CA VAL A 95 9.31 7.92 -8.68
C VAL A 95 8.32 8.27 -7.57
N VAL A 96 8.77 8.96 -6.53
CA VAL A 96 7.90 9.38 -5.41
C VAL A 96 6.77 10.25 -5.93
N SER A 97 7.07 11.28 -6.74
CA SER A 97 6.10 12.21 -7.31
C SER A 97 4.98 11.49 -8.08
N LYS A 98 5.31 10.49 -8.90
CA LYS A 98 4.30 9.71 -9.65
C LYS A 98 3.44 8.79 -8.79
N CYS A 99 3.97 8.35 -7.66
CA CYS A 99 3.35 7.34 -6.81
C CYS A 99 2.62 7.93 -5.60
N LEU A 100 2.86 9.21 -5.31
CA LEU A 100 2.25 9.94 -4.22
C LEU A 100 0.76 10.19 -4.49
N LEU A 101 -0.10 9.80 -3.55
CA LEU A 101 -1.55 10.01 -3.65
C LEU A 101 -2.01 11.12 -2.70
N TRP A 102 -1.44 11.16 -1.50
CA TRP A 102 -1.74 12.20 -0.50
C TRP A 102 -0.62 12.32 0.53
N THR A 103 -0.47 13.52 1.10
CA THR A 103 0.45 13.79 2.21
C THR A 103 -0.23 14.65 3.26
N SER A 104 0.04 14.34 4.53
CA SER A 104 -0.23 15.28 5.61
C SER A 104 0.62 16.54 5.44
N PRO A 105 0.20 17.70 5.98
CA PRO A 105 0.97 18.94 5.87
C PRO A 105 2.41 18.80 6.40
N LYS A 106 2.60 18.11 7.54
CA LYS A 106 3.92 17.89 8.13
C LYS A 106 4.75 16.91 7.29
N ALA A 107 4.15 15.87 6.71
CA ALA A 107 4.87 14.99 5.80
C ALA A 107 5.34 15.71 4.54
N ARG A 108 4.56 16.65 3.99
CA ARG A 108 5.01 17.46 2.86
C ARG A 108 6.28 18.24 3.19
N THR A 109 6.29 18.93 4.32
CA THR A 109 7.48 19.64 4.82
C THR A 109 8.66 18.68 5.06
N ALA A 110 8.39 17.47 5.56
CA ALA A 110 9.42 16.45 5.75
C ALA A 110 10.03 15.98 4.43
N LEU A 111 9.21 15.73 3.40
CA LEU A 111 9.68 15.35 2.06
C LEU A 111 10.54 16.45 1.42
N GLU A 112 10.25 17.72 1.67
CA GLU A 112 10.99 18.86 1.12
C GLU A 112 12.31 19.17 1.86
N HIS A 113 12.41 18.87 3.16
CA HIS A 113 13.51 19.36 3.99
C HIS A 113 14.35 18.28 4.67
N LYS A 114 13.80 17.09 4.92
CA LYS A 114 14.55 15.98 5.53
C LYS A 114 15.11 15.11 4.42
N ALA A 115 16.42 15.20 4.20
CA ALA A 115 17.13 14.52 3.10
C ALA A 115 16.79 13.02 2.95
N GLY A 116 16.62 12.29 4.06
CA GLY A 116 16.32 10.86 4.00
C GLY A 116 14.86 10.50 3.67
N SER A 117 13.91 11.44 3.71
CA SER A 117 12.49 11.10 3.59
C SER A 117 12.12 10.63 2.18
N LEU A 118 12.63 11.32 1.16
CA LEU A 118 12.40 10.95 -0.24
C LEU A 118 13.03 9.60 -0.57
N THR A 119 14.31 9.40 -0.23
CA THR A 119 15.00 8.13 -0.46
C THR A 119 14.31 6.98 0.28
N THR A 120 13.93 7.17 1.55
CA THR A 120 13.19 6.13 2.31
C THR A 120 11.86 5.78 1.65
N LEU A 121 11.10 6.79 1.23
CA LEU A 121 9.80 6.55 0.58
C LEU A 121 9.97 5.90 -0.80
N ASN A 122 10.98 6.30 -1.56
CA ASN A 122 11.33 5.65 -2.82
C ASN A 122 11.67 4.17 -2.61
N GLU A 123 12.51 3.84 -1.62
CA GLU A 123 12.84 2.45 -1.29
C GLU A 123 11.59 1.63 -0.94
N GLN A 124 10.68 2.19 -0.14
CA GLN A 124 9.40 1.55 0.18
C GLN A 124 8.54 1.31 -1.06
N ILE A 125 8.42 2.31 -1.94
CA ILE A 125 7.71 2.20 -3.22
C ILE A 125 8.33 1.09 -4.06
N MET A 126 9.65 1.10 -4.24
CA MET A 126 10.36 0.12 -5.05
C MET A 126 10.20 -1.30 -4.49
N GLN A 127 10.34 -1.48 -3.18
CA GLN A 127 10.16 -2.77 -2.52
C GLN A 127 8.75 -3.33 -2.76
N ASN A 128 7.71 -2.49 -2.62
CA ASN A 128 6.32 -2.90 -2.85
C ASN A 128 5.92 -2.92 -4.34
N SER A 129 6.79 -2.43 -5.21
CA SER A 129 6.75 -2.65 -6.67
C SER A 129 7.49 -3.92 -7.11
N ASN A 130 7.80 -4.82 -6.18
CA ASN A 130 8.56 -6.07 -6.40
C ASN A 130 10.00 -5.88 -6.85
N PHE A 131 10.61 -4.71 -6.63
CA PHE A 131 12.07 -4.55 -6.72
C PHE A 131 12.73 -5.05 -5.43
N ILE A 132 12.53 -6.33 -5.14
CA ILE A 132 13.10 -7.02 -3.97
C ILE A 132 14.34 -7.82 -4.37
N ASN A 133 15.22 -8.08 -3.40
CA ASN A 133 16.38 -8.90 -3.66
C ASN A 133 15.96 -10.37 -3.97
N PRO A 134 16.78 -11.13 -4.73
CA PRO A 134 16.44 -12.50 -5.12
C PRO A 134 16.22 -13.45 -3.94
N GLN A 135 16.89 -13.21 -2.80
CA GLN A 135 16.72 -14.02 -1.59
C GLN A 135 15.31 -13.86 -1.01
N MET A 136 14.80 -12.63 -0.90
CA MET A 136 13.44 -12.34 -0.47
C MET A 136 12.43 -12.88 -1.49
N ALA A 137 12.68 -12.71 -2.78
CA ALA A 137 11.81 -13.26 -3.83
C ALA A 137 11.70 -14.78 -3.75
N SER A 138 12.82 -15.47 -3.52
CA SER A 138 12.87 -16.93 -3.42
C SER A 138 12.03 -17.47 -2.25
N ALA A 139 11.94 -16.72 -1.15
CA ALA A 139 11.11 -17.10 0.00
C ALA A 139 9.60 -17.07 -0.31
N LEU A 140 9.19 -16.34 -1.34
CA LEU A 140 7.79 -16.24 -1.77
C LEU A 140 7.39 -17.31 -2.80
N VAL A 141 8.37 -18.09 -3.31
CA VAL A 141 8.10 -19.13 -4.31
C VAL A 141 7.60 -20.39 -3.62
N VAL A 142 6.36 -20.77 -3.92
CA VAL A 142 5.79 -22.06 -3.50
C VAL A 142 5.77 -23.03 -4.67
N LYS A 143 6.16 -24.28 -4.42
CA LYS A 143 6.00 -25.37 -5.38
C LYS A 143 4.55 -25.86 -5.29
N LEU A 144 3.85 -25.86 -6.42
CA LEU A 144 2.52 -26.46 -6.57
C LEU A 144 2.64 -27.99 -6.79
#